data_AF-A0A7S1DDW2-F1
#
_entry.id   AF-A0A7S1DDW2-F1
#
_cell.length_a   1.000
_cell.length_b   1.000
_cell.length_c   1.000
_cell.angle_alpha   90.00
_cell.angle_beta   90.00
_cell.angle_gamma   90.00
#
_symmetry.space_group_name_H-M   'P 1'
#
loop_
_entity.id
_entity.type
_entity.pdbx_description
1 polymer ?
#
loop_
_entity_poly.entity_id
_entity_poly.type
_entity_poly.pdbx_seq_one_letter_code
_entity_poly.pdbx_strand_id
1 'polypeptide(L)'
;SFIQLPPTIGEKALAEAVRKLVFREKTHTYNKPHDPLDSAERGAISTLLLNDIPVTADALVWVSRLGLPVQQAQMSLNPQDPFRRSVCLHRWDALDIIDVLVARAVSLESKRLAKGVDGGKGAGAMLEELDIANLTVSKVEDAALLIESIFKLCQFQRDGIEMLSPNKRYWQACLTTVHIACFNPSSVGAILWDHHPTVKSLLLSLIMGVSCFPPIPGLAPHPGVPEGIDIEGTQQMLAAADARAIEAAKRIAAAMPISDQEKMVLLVQLDNAILMDPSSPARRPPQEVYDRLKSVEAESNLGNVLRMSRSPDLLLEAIRLHGPDSSKCVGWLTPILERYPATVDALPELTISQMLLADIKHQVTTELSSVLPQSSSNRSSGAEARKRQKNELNRMVARLARPLAKGEAGCNAPLELFASLLHSPSAVTRATAVRGLELLGAEA
;
A
#
# COMPACT_ATOMS: atom_id res chain seq x y z
N SER A 1 -35.71 -1.65 -19.74
CA SER A 1 -36.17 -0.39 -19.15
C SER A 1 -34.99 0.54 -19.12
N PHE A 2 -35.05 1.63 -19.89
CA PHE A 2 -33.90 2.50 -20.15
C PHE A 2 -33.43 3.21 -18.88
N ILE A 3 -32.14 3.08 -18.57
CA ILE A 3 -31.44 3.89 -17.58
C ILE A 3 -31.46 5.34 -18.10
N GLN A 4 -32.17 6.23 -17.42
CA GLN A 4 -32.10 7.67 -17.69
C GLN A 4 -30.90 8.24 -16.94
N LEU A 5 -29.86 8.59 -17.69
CA LEU A 5 -28.65 9.23 -17.18
C LEU A 5 -28.84 10.75 -17.08
N PRO A 6 -28.21 11.43 -16.10
CA PRO A 6 -28.35 12.88 -15.91
C PRO A 6 -27.64 13.70 -16.99
N PRO A 7 -28.12 14.91 -17.33
CA PRO A 7 -27.73 15.62 -18.54
C PRO A 7 -26.60 16.61 -18.27
N THR A 8 -25.36 16.15 -18.11
CA THR A 8 -24.19 17.03 -18.26
C THR A 8 -22.99 16.24 -18.77
N ILE A 9 -22.52 16.63 -19.96
CA ILE A 9 -21.38 16.09 -20.72
C ILE A 9 -21.55 14.62 -21.13
N GLY A 10 -21.86 14.43 -22.41
CA GLY A 10 -21.36 13.25 -23.13
C GLY A 10 -22.32 12.09 -23.35
N GLU A 11 -23.65 12.27 -23.43
CA GLU A 11 -24.54 11.17 -23.88
C GLU A 11 -24.11 10.56 -25.22
N LYS A 12 -23.60 11.39 -26.14
CA LYS A 12 -23.07 10.92 -27.43
C LYS A 12 -21.74 10.18 -27.28
N ALA A 13 -20.81 10.73 -26.50
CA ALA A 13 -19.50 10.12 -26.25
C ALA A 13 -19.61 8.83 -25.43
N LEU A 14 -20.55 8.78 -24.49
CA LEU A 14 -20.87 7.60 -23.69
C LEU A 14 -21.61 6.57 -24.53
N ALA A 15 -22.60 6.97 -25.35
CA ALA A 15 -23.23 6.07 -26.30
C ALA A 15 -22.23 5.53 -27.32
N GLU A 16 -21.23 6.31 -27.72
CA GLU A 16 -20.16 5.91 -28.62
C GLU A 16 -19.16 4.97 -27.94
N ALA A 17 -18.75 5.26 -26.71
CA ALA A 17 -17.92 4.39 -25.87
C ALA A 17 -18.61 3.06 -25.53
N VAL A 18 -19.88 3.09 -25.11
CA VAL A 18 -20.71 1.90 -24.83
C VAL A 18 -21.01 1.14 -26.12
N ARG A 19 -21.24 1.81 -27.25
CA ARG A 19 -21.37 1.14 -28.56
C ARG A 19 -20.07 0.50 -29.00
N LYS A 20 -18.91 1.14 -28.77
CA LYS A 20 -17.57 0.58 -29.00
C LYS A 20 -17.30 -0.62 -28.09
N LEU A 21 -17.72 -0.57 -26.83
CA LEU A 21 -17.51 -1.62 -25.83
C LEU A 21 -18.52 -2.79 -25.90
N VAL A 22 -19.76 -2.56 -26.35
CA VAL A 22 -20.86 -3.53 -26.19
C VAL A 22 -21.49 -3.96 -27.53
N PHE A 23 -21.47 -3.11 -28.57
CA PHE A 23 -22.25 -3.38 -29.80
C PHE A 23 -21.57 -2.88 -31.10
N ARG A 24 -20.67 -3.65 -31.75
CA ARG A 24 -20.63 -3.73 -33.24
C ARG A 24 -19.82 -4.88 -33.89
N GLU A 25 -20.19 -5.12 -35.15
CA GLU A 25 -20.23 -6.40 -35.88
C GLU A 25 -19.03 -6.75 -36.79
N LYS A 26 -17.85 -6.13 -36.66
CA LYS A 26 -16.68 -6.54 -37.46
C LYS A 26 -15.40 -6.55 -36.62
N THR A 27 -14.93 -7.75 -36.31
CA THR A 27 -13.74 -8.11 -35.53
C THR A 27 -12.39 -7.60 -36.06
N HIS A 28 -12.35 -6.98 -37.24
CA HIS A 28 -11.09 -6.67 -37.94
C HIS A 28 -10.61 -5.22 -37.84
N THR A 29 -11.35 -4.32 -37.18
CA THR A 29 -10.95 -2.91 -37.04
C THR A 29 -10.19 -2.59 -35.75
N TYR A 30 -10.37 -3.38 -34.68
CA TYR A 30 -9.77 -3.10 -33.36
C TYR A 30 -8.59 -4.00 -32.96
N ASN A 31 -7.98 -4.71 -33.93
CA ASN A 31 -6.67 -5.36 -33.75
C ASN A 31 -5.49 -4.41 -34.02
N LYS A 32 -5.73 -3.11 -34.15
CA LYS A 32 -4.64 -2.14 -34.32
C LYS A 32 -4.15 -1.70 -32.94
N PRO A 33 -2.88 -1.93 -32.58
CA PRO A 33 -2.31 -1.50 -31.30
C PRO A 33 -2.27 0.03 -31.05
N HIS A 34 -3.00 0.85 -31.84
CA HIS A 34 -2.87 2.32 -31.94
C HIS A 34 -4.16 3.12 -31.87
N ASP A 35 -5.29 2.54 -31.47
CA ASP A 35 -6.55 3.29 -31.35
C ASP A 35 -7.07 3.31 -29.89
N PRO A 36 -6.36 4.02 -28.98
CA PRO A 36 -6.80 4.16 -27.59
C PRO A 36 -8.10 4.97 -27.52
N LEU A 37 -8.84 4.83 -26.42
CA LEU A 37 -9.98 5.70 -26.14
C LEU A 37 -9.53 7.16 -26.17
N ASP A 38 -10.28 8.01 -26.85
CA ASP A 38 -9.98 9.44 -26.86
C ASP A 38 -10.25 10.08 -25.47
N SER A 39 -9.85 11.33 -25.27
CA SER A 39 -10.00 12.00 -23.97
C SER A 39 -11.46 12.17 -23.54
N ALA A 40 -12.39 12.35 -24.49
CA ALA A 40 -13.81 12.49 -24.21
C ALA A 40 -14.43 11.13 -23.84
N GLU A 41 -14.02 10.07 -24.51
CA GLU A 41 -14.43 8.69 -24.24
C GLU A 41 -13.91 8.20 -22.90
N ARG A 42 -12.63 8.47 -22.58
CA ARG A 42 -12.08 8.19 -21.24
C ARG A 42 -12.84 8.95 -20.15
N GLY A 43 -13.20 10.21 -20.39
CA GLY A 43 -14.00 11.01 -19.46
C GLY A 43 -15.41 10.43 -19.25
N ALA A 44 -16.08 10.03 -20.34
CA ALA A 44 -17.42 9.45 -20.30
C ALA A 44 -17.42 8.08 -19.59
N ILE A 45 -16.47 7.21 -19.92
CA ILE A 45 -16.30 5.90 -19.26
C ILE A 45 -15.97 6.09 -17.78
N SER A 46 -15.06 6.99 -17.43
CA SER A 46 -14.75 7.32 -16.03
C SER A 46 -16.00 7.78 -15.28
N THR A 47 -16.82 8.65 -15.90
CA THR A 47 -18.06 9.15 -15.29
C THR A 47 -19.10 8.05 -15.08
N LEU A 48 -19.25 7.13 -16.04
CA LEU A 48 -20.15 5.97 -15.89
C LEU A 48 -19.64 4.97 -14.85
N LEU A 49 -18.34 4.65 -14.86
CA LEU A 49 -17.69 3.77 -13.88
C LEU A 49 -17.76 4.33 -12.46
N LEU A 50 -17.77 5.66 -12.33
CA LEU A 50 -17.87 6.34 -11.04
C LEU A 50 -19.27 6.27 -10.42
N ASN A 51 -20.32 6.02 -11.22
CA ASN A 51 -21.70 6.09 -10.76
C ASN A 51 -22.41 4.73 -10.80
N ASP A 52 -22.31 3.97 -11.89
CA ASP A 52 -23.27 2.88 -12.18
C ASP A 52 -22.71 1.46 -12.10
N ILE A 53 -21.38 1.30 -12.04
CA ILE A 53 -20.74 -0.03 -12.07
C ILE A 53 -20.40 -0.49 -10.64
N PRO A 54 -20.80 -1.69 -10.21
CA PRO A 54 -20.35 -2.25 -8.95
C PRO A 54 -18.85 -2.53 -9.01
N VAL A 55 -18.11 -2.06 -8.01
CA VAL A 55 -16.68 -2.27 -7.84
C VAL A 55 -16.45 -3.60 -7.12
N THR A 56 -16.46 -4.69 -7.87
CA THR A 56 -16.17 -6.03 -7.35
C THR A 56 -14.80 -6.54 -7.79
N ALA A 57 -14.25 -7.53 -7.06
CA ALA A 57 -13.08 -8.28 -7.50
C ALA A 57 -13.26 -8.84 -8.93
N ASP A 58 -14.44 -9.40 -9.24
CA ASP A 58 -14.76 -9.92 -10.56
C ASP A 58 -14.72 -8.84 -11.65
N ALA A 59 -15.19 -7.62 -11.33
CA ALA A 59 -15.11 -6.49 -12.24
C ALA A 59 -13.65 -6.12 -12.56
N LEU A 60 -12.75 -6.14 -11.56
CA LEU A 60 -11.33 -5.87 -11.78
C LEU A 60 -10.67 -6.96 -12.63
N VAL A 61 -10.97 -8.23 -12.36
CA VAL A 61 -10.47 -9.35 -13.16
C VAL A 61 -10.99 -9.24 -14.59
N TRP A 62 -12.27 -8.93 -14.77
CA TRP A 62 -12.89 -8.77 -16.09
C TRP A 62 -12.26 -7.63 -16.89
N VAL A 63 -12.15 -6.43 -16.32
CA VAL A 63 -11.50 -5.29 -16.99
C VAL A 63 -10.04 -5.62 -17.31
N SER A 64 -9.33 -6.31 -16.42
CA SER A 64 -7.93 -6.65 -16.68
C SER A 64 -7.78 -7.60 -17.87
N ARG A 65 -8.69 -8.56 -18.02
CA ARG A 65 -8.74 -9.47 -19.18
C ARG A 65 -9.03 -8.75 -20.48
N LEU A 66 -9.87 -7.70 -20.48
CA LEU A 66 -10.13 -6.90 -21.68
C LEU A 66 -8.85 -6.21 -22.19
N GLY A 67 -7.94 -5.83 -21.29
CA GLY A 67 -6.67 -5.21 -21.68
C GLY A 67 -5.59 -6.19 -22.14
N LEU A 68 -5.80 -7.50 -21.99
CA LEU A 68 -4.82 -8.53 -22.36
C LEU A 68 -5.10 -9.12 -23.76
N PRO A 69 -4.07 -9.51 -24.52
CA PRO A 69 -4.27 -10.10 -25.84
C PRO A 69 -5.09 -11.40 -25.79
N VAL A 70 -5.97 -11.58 -26.80
CA VAL A 70 -6.97 -12.66 -26.88
C VAL A 70 -6.37 -14.06 -26.68
N GLN A 71 -5.15 -14.33 -27.15
CA GLN A 71 -4.48 -15.62 -26.96
C GLN A 71 -4.17 -15.96 -25.49
N GLN A 72 -3.92 -14.95 -24.65
CA GLN A 72 -3.72 -15.12 -23.21
C GLN A 72 -5.05 -15.14 -22.44
N ALA A 73 -6.06 -14.41 -22.92
CA ALA A 73 -7.42 -14.44 -22.36
C ALA A 73 -8.17 -15.77 -22.64
N GLN A 74 -7.76 -16.53 -23.66
CA GLN A 74 -8.42 -17.75 -24.12
C GLN A 74 -8.07 -19.03 -23.35
N MET A 75 -7.02 -19.07 -22.53
CA MET A 75 -6.59 -20.29 -21.83
C MET A 75 -7.46 -20.68 -20.61
N SER A 76 -8.43 -19.86 -20.21
CA SER A 76 -9.14 -20.00 -18.92
C SER A 76 -10.67 -20.15 -19.00
N LEU A 77 -11.30 -20.25 -20.18
CA LEU A 77 -12.77 -20.17 -20.30
C LEU A 77 -13.43 -21.38 -20.95
N ASN A 78 -14.61 -21.73 -20.41
CA ASN A 78 -15.53 -22.74 -20.93
C ASN A 78 -15.92 -22.38 -22.38
N PRO A 79 -15.78 -23.30 -23.36
CA PRO A 79 -16.03 -23.04 -24.77
C PRO A 79 -17.46 -22.58 -25.14
N GLN A 80 -18.41 -22.63 -24.19
CA GLN A 80 -19.83 -22.29 -24.38
C GLN A 80 -20.19 -20.83 -24.00
N ASP A 81 -19.25 -19.98 -23.58
CA ASP A 81 -19.57 -18.61 -23.14
C ASP A 81 -19.93 -17.67 -24.32
N PRO A 82 -21.17 -17.13 -24.39
CA PRO A 82 -21.65 -16.28 -25.48
C PRO A 82 -20.92 -14.92 -25.59
N PHE A 83 -20.13 -14.52 -24.59
CA PHE A 83 -19.35 -13.27 -24.62
C PHE A 83 -18.00 -13.39 -25.36
N ARG A 84 -17.76 -14.49 -26.09
CA ARG A 84 -16.58 -14.75 -26.94
C ARG A 84 -16.25 -13.69 -28.00
N ARG A 85 -17.03 -12.63 -28.18
CA ARG A 85 -16.83 -11.60 -29.22
C ARG A 85 -15.97 -10.43 -28.71
N SER A 86 -14.65 -10.63 -28.74
CA SER A 86 -13.62 -9.67 -29.21
C SER A 86 -13.74 -8.18 -28.82
N VAL A 87 -14.05 -7.85 -27.57
CA VAL A 87 -13.81 -6.50 -27.04
C VAL A 87 -12.44 -6.53 -26.38
N CYS A 88 -11.47 -5.87 -26.99
CA CYS A 88 -10.12 -5.72 -26.45
C CYS A 88 -9.88 -4.23 -26.19
N LEU A 89 -9.55 -3.89 -24.95
CA LEU A 89 -9.10 -2.57 -24.55
C LEU A 89 -7.59 -2.45 -24.77
N HIS A 90 -7.13 -1.24 -25.04
CA HIS A 90 -5.71 -0.95 -24.94
C HIS A 90 -5.25 -1.19 -23.49
N ARG A 91 -4.06 -1.79 -23.30
CA ARG A 91 -3.54 -2.17 -21.96
C ARG A 91 -3.62 -1.05 -20.93
N TRP A 92 -3.17 0.14 -21.32
CA TRP A 92 -3.16 1.30 -20.44
C TRP A 92 -4.54 1.88 -20.16
N ASP A 93 -5.49 1.74 -21.09
CA ASP A 93 -6.87 2.18 -20.85
C ASP A 93 -7.56 1.26 -19.85
N ALA A 94 -7.32 -0.06 -19.93
CA ALA A 94 -7.77 -1.01 -18.91
C ALA A 94 -7.17 -0.70 -17.53
N LEU A 95 -5.88 -0.37 -17.46
CA LEU A 95 -5.25 0.03 -16.20
C LEU A 95 -5.85 1.34 -15.65
N ASP A 96 -6.13 2.32 -16.50
CA ASP A 96 -6.78 3.57 -16.11
C ASP A 96 -8.19 3.34 -15.53
N ILE A 97 -8.96 2.43 -16.15
CA ILE A 97 -10.28 2.02 -15.65
C ILE A 97 -10.18 1.33 -14.28
N ILE A 98 -9.25 0.39 -14.13
CA ILE A 98 -9.02 -0.31 -12.85
C ILE A 98 -8.66 0.69 -11.76
N ASP A 99 -7.76 1.63 -12.05
CA ASP A 99 -7.31 2.64 -11.08
C ASP A 99 -8.48 3.51 -10.60
N VAL A 100 -9.37 3.94 -11.51
CA VAL A 100 -10.58 4.70 -11.18
C VAL A 100 -11.55 3.88 -10.32
N LEU A 101 -11.78 2.62 -10.67
CA LEU A 101 -12.64 1.71 -9.90
C LEU A 101 -12.11 1.50 -8.48
N VAL A 102 -10.81 1.22 -8.36
CA VAL A 102 -10.16 1.02 -7.06
C VAL A 102 -10.19 2.29 -6.22
N ALA A 103 -9.91 3.47 -6.81
CA ALA A 103 -10.00 4.75 -6.11
C ALA A 103 -11.43 5.04 -5.59
N ARG A 104 -12.46 4.71 -6.39
CA ARG A 104 -13.86 4.81 -5.95
C ARG A 104 -14.13 3.89 -4.75
N ALA A 105 -13.71 2.64 -4.81
CA ALA A 105 -13.90 1.72 -3.70
C ALA A 105 -13.16 2.15 -2.43
N VAL A 106 -11.93 2.66 -2.54
CA VAL A 106 -11.21 3.28 -1.41
C VAL A 106 -12.06 4.40 -0.79
N SER A 107 -12.59 5.31 -1.61
CA SER A 107 -13.41 6.43 -1.13
C SER A 107 -14.69 5.97 -0.43
N LEU A 108 -15.37 4.95 -0.96
CA LEU A 108 -16.58 4.39 -0.37
C LEU A 108 -16.30 3.71 0.97
N GLU A 109 -15.25 2.90 1.05
CA GLU A 109 -14.87 2.21 2.28
C GLU A 109 -14.37 3.18 3.36
N SER A 110 -13.71 4.26 2.97
CA SER A 110 -13.31 5.35 3.87
C SER A 110 -14.52 6.01 4.53
N LYS A 111 -15.57 6.29 3.74
CA LYS A 111 -16.83 6.83 4.25
C LYS A 111 -17.54 5.85 5.19
N ARG A 112 -17.43 4.54 4.91
CA ARG A 112 -17.96 3.47 5.77
C ARG A 112 -17.28 3.49 7.15
N LEU A 113 -15.95 3.50 7.16
CA LEU A 113 -15.15 3.54 8.39
C LEU A 113 -15.38 4.82 9.20
N ALA A 114 -15.56 5.97 8.53
CA ALA A 114 -15.84 7.24 9.20
C ALA A 114 -17.23 7.28 9.86
N LYS A 115 -18.27 6.71 9.23
CA LYS A 115 -19.65 6.72 9.74
C LYS A 115 -19.94 5.61 10.75
N GLY A 116 -19.16 4.54 10.80
CA GLY A 116 -19.27 3.48 11.81
C GLY A 116 -19.02 3.95 13.25
N VAL A 117 -18.47 5.15 13.43
CA VAL A 117 -18.23 5.79 14.73
C VAL A 117 -19.48 6.51 15.28
N ASP A 118 -20.39 6.97 14.41
CA ASP A 118 -21.61 7.67 14.79
C ASP A 118 -22.84 6.76 14.61
N GLY A 119 -23.22 6.08 15.69
CA GLY A 119 -24.28 5.07 15.71
C GLY A 119 -25.63 5.54 15.15
N GLY A 120 -26.16 4.73 14.23
CA GLY A 120 -27.59 4.48 14.07
C GLY A 120 -28.43 5.56 13.38
N LYS A 121 -28.47 5.56 12.03
CA LYS A 121 -29.65 6.00 11.24
C LYS A 121 -29.63 5.72 9.72
N GLY A 122 -28.68 4.93 9.19
CA GLY A 122 -28.49 4.77 7.73
C GLY A 122 -28.45 3.34 7.18
N ALA A 123 -28.89 2.32 7.92
CA ALA A 123 -28.64 0.92 7.59
C ALA A 123 -29.26 0.44 6.25
N GLY A 124 -30.36 1.04 5.79
CA GLY A 124 -31.06 0.64 4.55
C GLY A 124 -30.31 1.04 3.27
N ALA A 125 -29.88 2.30 3.16
CA ALA A 125 -29.07 2.76 2.02
C ALA A 125 -27.63 2.20 2.05
N MET A 126 -27.13 1.87 3.25
CA MET A 126 -25.83 1.25 3.45
C MET A 126 -25.76 -0.17 2.86
N LEU A 127 -26.84 -0.97 2.93
CA LEU A 127 -26.87 -2.32 2.36
C LEU A 127 -26.80 -2.32 0.83
N GLU A 128 -27.45 -1.34 0.17
CA GLU A 128 -27.33 -1.17 -1.29
C GLU A 128 -25.93 -0.64 -1.69
N GLU A 129 -25.34 0.31 -0.94
CA GLU A 129 -23.95 0.75 -1.17
C GLU A 129 -22.90 -0.33 -0.87
N LEU A 130 -23.17 -1.25 0.07
CA LEU A 130 -22.32 -2.39 0.45
C LEU A 130 -22.19 -3.44 -0.66
N ASP A 131 -23.24 -3.65 -1.46
CA ASP A 131 -23.18 -4.52 -2.64
C ASP A 131 -22.44 -3.86 -3.81
N ILE A 132 -22.36 -2.52 -3.83
CA ILE A 132 -21.75 -1.74 -4.92
C ILE A 132 -20.22 -1.68 -4.81
N ALA A 133 -19.61 -1.91 -3.64
CA ALA A 133 -18.14 -1.89 -3.50
C ALA A 133 -17.64 -3.04 -2.62
N ASN A 134 -17.37 -4.18 -3.26
CA ASN A 134 -16.74 -5.32 -2.60
C ASN A 134 -15.45 -5.72 -3.32
N LEU A 135 -14.33 -5.13 -2.89
CA LEU A 135 -13.00 -5.46 -3.38
C LEU A 135 -12.44 -6.77 -2.80
N THR A 136 -13.20 -7.58 -2.06
CA THR A 136 -12.64 -8.81 -1.49
C THR A 136 -12.28 -9.84 -2.56
N VAL A 137 -10.99 -10.18 -2.63
CA VAL A 137 -10.41 -11.23 -3.46
C VAL A 137 -10.05 -12.39 -2.54
N SER A 138 -11.00 -13.29 -2.29
CA SER A 138 -10.83 -14.31 -1.25
C SER A 138 -9.89 -15.46 -1.65
N LYS A 139 -9.81 -15.80 -2.95
CA LYS A 139 -8.97 -16.90 -3.42
C LYS A 139 -7.57 -16.41 -3.79
N VAL A 140 -6.55 -17.11 -3.31
CA VAL A 140 -5.13 -16.80 -3.56
C VAL A 140 -4.80 -16.91 -5.05
N GLU A 141 -5.37 -17.89 -5.75
CA GLU A 141 -5.19 -18.06 -7.21
C GLU A 141 -5.72 -16.84 -7.98
N ASP A 142 -6.93 -16.38 -7.65
CA ASP A 142 -7.53 -15.19 -8.27
C ASP A 142 -6.71 -13.92 -7.94
N ALA A 143 -6.17 -13.83 -6.73
CA ALA A 143 -5.29 -12.74 -6.31
C ALA A 143 -3.98 -12.70 -7.13
N ALA A 144 -3.32 -13.86 -7.31
CA ALA A 144 -2.10 -13.95 -8.11
C ALA A 144 -2.36 -13.55 -9.58
N LEU A 145 -3.44 -14.05 -10.18
CA LEU A 145 -3.84 -13.72 -11.54
C LEU A 145 -4.16 -12.22 -11.70
N LEU A 146 -4.83 -11.62 -10.72
CA LEU A 146 -5.14 -10.19 -10.75
C LEU A 146 -3.87 -9.34 -10.68
N ILE A 147 -2.94 -9.67 -9.77
CA ILE A 147 -1.65 -8.97 -9.64
C ILE A 147 -0.87 -9.08 -10.95
N GLU A 148 -0.72 -10.29 -11.49
CA GLU A 148 -0.01 -10.53 -12.75
C GLU A 148 -0.65 -9.75 -13.91
N SER A 149 -1.99 -9.75 -13.97
CA SER A 149 -2.72 -9.02 -15.01
C SER A 149 -2.46 -7.52 -14.92
N ILE A 150 -2.56 -6.91 -13.72
CA ILE A 150 -2.32 -5.47 -13.53
C ILE A 150 -0.89 -5.07 -13.97
N PHE A 151 0.13 -5.86 -13.62
CA PHE A 151 1.51 -5.58 -14.06
C PHE A 151 1.74 -5.83 -15.54
N LYS A 152 1.04 -6.78 -16.17
CA LYS A 152 1.04 -6.93 -17.64
C LYS A 152 0.40 -5.75 -18.35
N LEU A 153 -0.63 -5.14 -17.76
CA LEU A 153 -1.30 -3.96 -18.33
C LEU A 153 -0.41 -2.72 -18.34
N CYS A 154 0.61 -2.60 -17.49
CA CYS A 154 1.49 -1.43 -17.53
C CYS A 154 2.57 -1.52 -18.62
N GLN A 155 2.89 -2.72 -19.10
CA GLN A 155 3.91 -2.99 -20.12
C GLN A 155 3.57 -2.40 -21.50
N PHE A 156 4.58 -2.21 -22.33
CA PHE A 156 4.37 -1.88 -23.75
C PHE A 156 3.61 -3.00 -24.48
N GLN A 157 2.70 -2.61 -25.37
CA GLN A 157 1.91 -3.52 -26.21
C GLN A 157 2.56 -3.68 -27.59
N ARG A 158 3.81 -4.16 -27.63
CA ARG A 158 4.60 -4.29 -28.86
C ARG A 158 5.62 -5.44 -28.73
N ASP A 159 5.68 -6.27 -29.77
CA ASP A 159 6.61 -7.39 -29.83
C ASP A 159 8.07 -6.97 -29.68
N GLY A 160 8.78 -7.64 -28.77
CA GLY A 160 10.21 -7.44 -28.51
C GLY A 160 10.53 -6.35 -27.48
N ILE A 161 9.53 -5.64 -26.95
CA ILE A 161 9.72 -4.59 -25.94
C ILE A 161 8.75 -4.70 -24.74
N GLU A 162 7.99 -5.80 -24.64
CA GLU A 162 6.98 -6.01 -23.59
C GLU A 162 7.59 -6.13 -22.19
N MET A 163 8.88 -6.43 -22.09
CA MET A 163 9.60 -6.45 -20.81
C MET A 163 9.75 -5.05 -20.20
N LEU A 164 9.44 -3.99 -20.94
CA LEU A 164 9.51 -2.61 -20.46
C LEU A 164 8.10 -2.05 -20.18
N SER A 165 8.03 -1.14 -19.22
CA SER A 165 6.84 -0.33 -18.92
C SER A 165 7.22 1.14 -18.90
N PRO A 166 6.40 2.07 -19.42
CA PRO A 166 6.58 3.48 -19.12
C PRO A 166 6.59 3.72 -17.60
N ASN A 167 7.50 4.55 -17.09
CA ASN A 167 7.65 4.81 -15.65
C ASN A 167 6.33 5.20 -14.97
N LYS A 168 5.56 6.11 -15.57
CA LYS A 168 4.25 6.53 -15.05
C LYS A 168 3.28 5.35 -14.89
N ARG A 169 3.26 4.42 -15.85
CA ARG A 169 2.35 3.26 -15.84
C ARG A 169 2.77 2.22 -14.81
N TYR A 170 4.08 2.03 -14.63
CA TYR A 170 4.62 1.16 -13.59
C TYR A 170 4.19 1.62 -12.18
N TRP A 171 4.39 2.90 -11.86
CA TRP A 171 4.01 3.44 -10.56
C TRP A 171 2.51 3.49 -10.33
N GLN A 172 1.72 3.68 -11.39
CA GLN A 172 0.27 3.51 -11.33
C GLN A 172 -0.10 2.09 -10.92
N ALA A 173 0.42 1.06 -11.60
CA ALA A 173 0.17 -0.34 -11.24
C ALA A 173 0.59 -0.67 -9.78
N CYS A 174 1.74 -0.14 -9.33
CA CYS A 174 2.17 -0.28 -7.93
C CYS A 174 1.16 0.35 -6.95
N LEU A 175 0.69 1.58 -7.19
CA LEU A 175 -0.30 2.23 -6.31
C LEU A 175 -1.65 1.52 -6.34
N THR A 176 -2.14 1.13 -7.52
CA THR A 176 -3.39 0.38 -7.67
C THR A 176 -3.34 -0.93 -6.89
N THR A 177 -2.24 -1.69 -6.97
CA THR A 177 -2.07 -2.94 -6.22
C THR A 177 -1.92 -2.73 -4.72
N VAL A 178 -1.27 -1.64 -4.27
CA VAL A 178 -1.25 -1.23 -2.85
C VAL A 178 -2.66 -1.01 -2.33
N HIS A 179 -3.50 -0.26 -3.05
CA HIS A 179 -4.88 -0.02 -2.63
C HIS A 179 -5.69 -1.31 -2.52
N ILE A 180 -5.57 -2.22 -3.49
CA ILE A 180 -6.25 -3.52 -3.44
C ILE A 180 -5.73 -4.35 -2.25
N ALA A 181 -4.42 -4.34 -1.99
CA ALA A 181 -3.80 -5.05 -0.87
C ALA A 181 -4.31 -4.60 0.49
N CYS A 182 -4.55 -3.30 0.68
CA CYS A 182 -5.09 -2.76 1.94
C CYS A 182 -6.43 -3.36 2.34
N PHE A 183 -7.29 -3.70 1.38
CA PHE A 183 -8.57 -4.37 1.64
C PHE A 183 -8.50 -5.90 1.59
N ASN A 184 -7.36 -6.44 1.19
CA ASN A 184 -7.14 -7.86 0.97
C ASN A 184 -5.80 -8.33 1.56
N PRO A 185 -5.53 -8.08 2.85
CA PRO A 185 -4.23 -8.38 3.42
C PRO A 185 -3.90 -9.87 3.38
N SER A 186 -4.89 -10.75 3.57
CA SER A 186 -4.71 -12.21 3.61
C SER A 186 -4.43 -12.87 2.26
N SER A 187 -4.72 -12.19 1.15
CA SER A 187 -4.60 -12.74 -0.21
C SER A 187 -3.66 -11.88 -1.03
N VAL A 188 -4.16 -10.80 -1.64
CA VAL A 188 -3.38 -9.87 -2.47
C VAL A 188 -2.21 -9.28 -1.69
N GLY A 189 -2.46 -8.83 -0.45
CA GLY A 189 -1.44 -8.28 0.43
C GLY A 189 -0.33 -9.27 0.76
N ALA A 190 -0.67 -10.51 1.10
CA ALA A 190 0.30 -11.57 1.40
C ALA A 190 1.21 -11.87 0.20
N ILE A 191 0.63 -12.04 -1.01
CA ILE A 191 1.39 -12.30 -2.23
C ILE A 191 2.35 -11.13 -2.53
N LEU A 192 1.86 -9.89 -2.45
CA LEU A 192 2.67 -8.70 -2.74
C LEU A 192 3.78 -8.49 -1.69
N TRP A 193 3.51 -8.83 -0.43
CA TRP A 193 4.48 -8.74 0.65
C TRP A 193 5.69 -9.67 0.46
N ASP A 194 5.44 -10.87 -0.07
CA ASP A 194 6.45 -11.92 -0.23
C ASP A 194 7.17 -11.84 -1.58
N HIS A 195 6.44 -11.49 -2.65
CA HIS A 195 6.94 -11.63 -4.02
C HIS A 195 7.17 -10.30 -4.76
N HIS A 196 6.76 -9.16 -4.21
CA HIS A 196 6.92 -7.86 -4.86
C HIS A 196 7.62 -6.82 -3.96
N PRO A 197 8.97 -6.78 -3.95
CA PRO A 197 9.75 -5.92 -3.06
C PRO A 197 9.41 -4.42 -3.14
N THR A 198 9.13 -3.91 -4.35
CA THR A 198 8.74 -2.50 -4.53
C THR A 198 7.38 -2.21 -3.88
N VAL A 199 6.40 -3.10 -4.05
CA VAL A 199 5.06 -2.92 -3.46
C VAL A 199 5.11 -3.12 -1.94
N LYS A 200 5.87 -4.10 -1.45
CA LYS A 200 6.17 -4.28 -0.02
C LYS A 200 6.71 -2.99 0.61
N SER A 201 7.63 -2.31 -0.07
CA SER A 201 8.19 -1.02 0.38
C SER A 201 7.11 0.07 0.56
N LEU A 202 6.14 0.13 -0.36
CA LEU A 202 5.01 1.07 -0.25
C LEU A 202 4.03 0.68 0.86
N LEU A 203 3.74 -0.61 1.03
CA LEU A 203 2.92 -1.11 2.15
C LEU A 203 3.57 -0.79 3.51
N LEU A 204 4.89 -0.99 3.61
CA LEU A 204 5.68 -0.61 4.78
C LEU A 204 5.57 0.89 5.06
N SER A 205 5.63 1.74 4.03
CA SER A 205 5.45 3.19 4.17
C SER A 205 4.09 3.55 4.77
N LEU A 206 3.01 2.88 4.37
CA LEU A 206 1.67 3.05 4.97
C LEU A 206 1.60 2.55 6.42
N ILE A 207 2.15 1.36 6.69
CA ILE A 207 2.15 0.76 8.03
C ILE A 207 2.89 1.65 9.03
N MET A 208 4.06 2.17 8.63
CA MET A 208 4.89 3.03 9.48
C MET A 208 4.46 4.50 9.47
N GLY A 209 3.61 4.91 8.54
CA GLY A 209 3.23 6.32 8.37
C GLY A 209 4.41 7.22 7.96
N VAL A 210 5.46 6.63 7.38
CA VAL A 210 6.68 7.34 6.96
C VAL A 210 6.86 7.17 5.46
N SER A 211 6.95 8.28 4.74
CA SER A 211 7.14 8.31 3.29
C SER A 211 8.60 8.58 2.93
N CYS A 212 9.46 7.60 3.18
CA CYS A 212 10.87 7.64 2.78
C CYS A 212 11.33 6.29 2.22
N PHE A 213 12.46 6.31 1.50
CA PHE A 213 13.11 5.12 0.96
C PHE A 213 14.57 5.04 1.45
N PRO A 214 15.02 3.91 2.00
CA PRO A 214 14.23 2.72 2.34
C PRO A 214 13.23 3.05 3.46
N PRO A 215 12.06 2.39 3.50
CA PRO A 215 11.03 2.69 4.49
C PRO A 215 11.43 2.24 5.91
N ILE A 216 12.49 1.44 6.07
CA ILE A 216 13.01 0.95 7.35
C ILE A 216 14.28 1.74 7.71
N PRO A 217 14.19 2.77 8.58
CA PRO A 217 15.36 3.37 9.22
C PRO A 217 16.14 2.32 10.01
N GLY A 218 17.43 2.15 9.73
CA GLY A 218 18.30 1.21 10.47
C GLY A 218 18.94 0.07 9.66
N LEU A 219 18.76 0.05 8.33
CA LEU A 219 19.67 -0.65 7.40
C LEU A 219 21.02 0.11 7.22
N ALA A 220 21.24 1.19 7.97
CA ALA A 220 22.55 1.80 8.11
C ALA A 220 23.47 0.87 8.92
N PRO A 221 24.78 0.81 8.60
CA PRO A 221 25.69 -0.14 9.22
C PRO A 221 25.76 0.07 10.74
N HIS A 222 25.30 -0.90 11.50
CA HIS A 222 25.55 -0.99 12.95
C HIS A 222 26.62 -2.06 13.19
N PRO A 223 27.60 -1.84 14.08
CA PRO A 223 28.57 -2.87 14.44
C PRO A 223 27.83 -4.08 15.06
N GLY A 224 27.95 -5.26 14.44
CA GLY A 224 27.39 -6.53 14.95
C GLY A 224 26.20 -7.11 14.18
N VAL A 225 25.70 -6.44 13.14
CA VAL A 225 24.81 -7.04 12.12
C VAL A 225 25.65 -7.20 10.84
N PRO A 226 25.56 -8.32 10.09
CA PRO A 226 26.26 -8.46 8.81
C PRO A 226 26.03 -7.23 7.94
N GLU A 227 27.09 -6.73 7.30
CA GLU A 227 27.11 -5.48 6.55
C GLU A 227 25.90 -5.27 5.63
N GLY A 228 25.47 -4.01 5.61
CA GLY A 228 24.23 -3.51 5.04
C GLY A 228 23.97 -3.89 3.59
N ILE A 229 22.69 -3.95 3.27
CA ILE A 229 22.22 -3.91 1.89
C ILE A 229 22.69 -2.56 1.33
N ASP A 230 23.61 -2.59 0.36
CA ASP A 230 24.04 -1.40 -0.38
C ASP A 230 22.86 -0.90 -1.22
N ILE A 231 22.02 -0.06 -0.61
CA ILE A 231 20.81 0.45 -1.22
C ILE A 231 21.16 1.29 -2.45
N GLU A 232 22.18 2.14 -2.37
CA GLU A 232 22.61 2.98 -3.48
C GLU A 232 23.20 2.14 -4.61
N GLY A 233 24.09 1.19 -4.31
CA GLY A 233 24.60 0.25 -5.32
C GLY A 233 23.49 -0.59 -5.96
N THR A 234 22.50 -1.03 -5.17
CA THR A 234 21.32 -1.73 -5.69
C THR A 234 20.51 -0.86 -6.64
N GLN A 235 20.27 0.42 -6.30
CA GLN A 235 19.57 1.34 -7.19
C GLN A 235 20.38 1.63 -8.47
N GLN A 236 21.72 1.77 -8.36
CA GLN A 236 22.59 1.96 -9.52
C GLN A 236 22.59 0.74 -10.45
N MET A 237 22.60 -0.48 -9.89
CA MET A 237 22.48 -1.71 -10.67
C MET A 237 21.15 -1.80 -11.42
N LEU A 238 20.05 -1.44 -10.76
CA LEU A 238 18.72 -1.39 -11.38
C LEU A 238 18.68 -0.37 -12.53
N ALA A 239 19.18 0.85 -12.30
CA ALA A 239 19.25 1.89 -13.32
C ALA A 239 20.11 1.47 -14.54
N ALA A 240 21.23 0.79 -14.30
CA ALA A 240 22.07 0.25 -15.36
C ALA A 240 21.38 -0.88 -16.15
N ALA A 241 20.58 -1.72 -15.48
CA ALA A 241 19.78 -2.76 -16.14
C ALA A 241 18.67 -2.14 -17.00
N ASP A 242 17.97 -1.14 -16.48
CA ASP A 242 16.97 -0.37 -17.22
C ASP A 242 17.59 0.29 -18.46
N ALA A 243 18.72 0.98 -18.31
CA ALA A 243 19.41 1.65 -19.41
C ALA A 243 19.79 0.67 -20.55
N ARG A 244 20.31 -0.52 -20.21
CA ARG A 244 20.63 -1.56 -21.20
C ARG A 244 19.38 -2.07 -21.92
N ALA A 245 18.29 -2.31 -21.19
CA ALA A 245 17.03 -2.77 -21.76
C ALA A 245 16.40 -1.70 -22.67
N ILE A 246 16.45 -0.42 -22.26
CA ILE A 246 15.97 0.72 -23.04
C ILE A 246 16.77 0.85 -24.35
N GLU A 247 18.09 0.76 -24.31
CA GLU A 247 18.91 0.82 -25.53
C GLU A 247 18.58 -0.32 -26.51
N ALA A 248 18.42 -1.55 -26.01
CA ALA A 248 18.01 -2.67 -26.83
C ALA A 248 16.63 -2.44 -27.45
N ALA A 249 15.67 -1.97 -26.66
CA ALA A 249 14.33 -1.65 -27.13
C ALA A 249 14.30 -0.52 -28.15
N LYS A 250 15.14 0.51 -28.00
CA LYS A 250 15.29 1.59 -28.99
C LYS A 250 15.79 1.07 -30.33
N ARG A 251 16.75 0.13 -30.35
CA ARG A 251 17.22 -0.51 -31.59
C ARG A 251 16.09 -1.28 -32.27
N ILE A 252 15.30 -2.02 -31.49
CA ILE A 252 14.11 -2.74 -31.98
C ILE A 252 13.08 -1.76 -32.55
N ALA A 253 12.72 -0.73 -31.79
CA ALA A 253 11.76 0.31 -32.19
C ALA A 253 12.19 1.04 -33.47
N ALA A 254 13.49 1.30 -33.64
CA ALA A 254 14.04 1.92 -34.84
C ALA A 254 13.85 1.06 -36.10
N ALA A 255 13.92 -0.26 -35.95
CA ALA A 255 13.74 -1.24 -37.03
C ALA A 255 12.25 -1.61 -37.29
N MET A 256 11.31 -1.17 -36.44
CA MET A 256 9.89 -1.48 -36.61
C MET A 256 9.30 -0.81 -37.88
N PRO A 257 8.42 -1.52 -38.62
CA PRO A 257 7.75 -1.00 -39.81
C PRO A 257 6.54 -0.14 -39.42
N ILE A 258 6.78 0.99 -38.75
CA ILE A 258 5.77 1.95 -38.28
C ILE A 258 6.02 3.34 -38.86
N SER A 259 5.03 4.23 -38.78
CA SER A 259 5.18 5.61 -39.25
C SER A 259 6.24 6.37 -38.43
N ASP A 260 6.86 7.38 -39.04
CA ASP A 260 7.89 8.19 -38.36
C ASP A 260 7.33 8.90 -37.12
N GLN A 261 6.08 9.36 -37.18
CA GLN A 261 5.40 9.98 -36.04
C GLN A 261 5.20 8.99 -34.88
N GLU A 262 4.72 7.77 -35.17
CA GLU A 262 4.59 6.72 -34.15
C GLU A 262 5.94 6.33 -33.55
N LYS A 263 6.97 6.25 -34.38
CA LYS A 263 8.33 5.94 -33.95
C LYS A 263 8.88 6.99 -32.99
N MET A 264 8.68 8.28 -33.30
CA MET A 264 9.08 9.38 -32.40
C MET A 264 8.38 9.28 -31.04
N VAL A 265 7.06 9.04 -31.03
CA VAL A 265 6.30 8.88 -29.77
C VAL A 265 6.83 7.69 -28.97
N LEU A 266 7.07 6.55 -29.62
CA LEU A 266 7.58 5.34 -28.96
C LEU A 266 8.97 5.56 -28.36
N LEU A 267 9.88 6.23 -29.08
CA LEU A 267 11.22 6.52 -28.60
C LEU A 267 11.20 7.43 -27.35
N VAL A 268 10.35 8.46 -27.36
CA VAL A 268 10.15 9.34 -26.19
C VAL A 268 9.59 8.56 -24.99
N GLN A 269 8.68 7.61 -25.22
CA GLN A 269 8.15 6.76 -24.15
C GLN A 269 9.21 5.79 -23.60
N LEU A 270 10.12 5.31 -24.45
CA LEU A 270 11.21 4.42 -24.07
C LEU A 270 12.29 5.12 -23.24
N ASP A 271 12.51 6.42 -23.41
CA ASP A 271 13.54 7.18 -22.67
C ASP A 271 13.39 7.08 -21.14
N ASN A 272 12.15 6.97 -20.66
CA ASN A 272 11.81 6.85 -19.25
C ASN A 272 11.10 5.52 -18.94
N ALA A 273 11.48 4.43 -19.61
CA ALA A 273 10.91 3.12 -19.33
C ALA A 273 11.60 2.43 -18.14
N ILE A 274 10.94 1.41 -17.59
CA ILE A 274 11.41 0.58 -16.47
C ILE A 274 11.38 -0.88 -16.93
N LEU A 275 12.43 -1.63 -16.62
CA LEU A 275 12.45 -3.09 -16.79
C LEU A 275 11.53 -3.75 -15.77
N MET A 276 10.57 -4.50 -16.30
CA MET A 276 9.60 -5.26 -15.52
C MET A 276 10.21 -6.58 -15.09
N ASP A 277 10.57 -6.64 -13.82
CA ASP A 277 10.96 -7.87 -13.13
C ASP A 277 10.29 -7.88 -11.75
N PRO A 278 9.28 -8.73 -11.54
CA PRO A 278 8.58 -8.86 -10.25
C PRO A 278 9.51 -9.18 -9.07
N SER A 279 10.60 -9.91 -9.33
CA SER A 279 11.56 -10.34 -8.31
C SER A 279 12.73 -9.36 -8.13
N SER A 280 12.73 -8.24 -8.87
CA SER A 280 13.80 -7.25 -8.74
C SER A 280 13.80 -6.62 -7.34
N PRO A 281 14.98 -6.20 -6.84
CA PRO A 281 15.07 -5.43 -5.61
C PRO A 281 14.14 -4.22 -5.61
N ALA A 282 13.72 -3.79 -4.41
CA ALA A 282 12.78 -2.68 -4.28
C ALA A 282 13.32 -1.41 -4.96
N ARG A 283 12.53 -0.83 -5.86
CA ARG A 283 12.85 0.42 -6.56
C ARG A 283 12.50 1.62 -5.67
N ARG A 284 13.32 2.67 -5.74
CA ARG A 284 13.05 3.95 -5.06
C ARG A 284 11.85 4.66 -5.72
N PRO A 285 10.74 4.89 -5.00
CA PRO A 285 9.60 5.61 -5.54
C PRO A 285 9.91 7.09 -5.79
N PRO A 286 9.44 7.68 -6.90
CA PRO A 286 9.42 9.12 -7.10
C PRO A 286 8.61 9.84 -6.01
N GLN A 287 8.93 11.12 -5.76
CA GLN A 287 8.24 11.91 -4.73
C GLN A 287 6.73 12.00 -4.98
N GLU A 288 6.29 12.10 -6.24
CA GLU A 288 4.88 12.13 -6.62
C GLU A 288 4.10 10.89 -6.16
N VAL A 289 4.77 9.72 -6.10
CA VAL A 289 4.15 8.48 -5.61
C VAL A 289 3.92 8.56 -4.11
N TYR A 290 4.88 9.11 -3.36
CA TYR A 290 4.73 9.34 -1.92
C TYR A 290 3.66 10.39 -1.63
N ASP A 291 3.58 11.46 -2.42
CA ASP A 291 2.58 12.51 -2.21
C ASP A 291 1.16 11.98 -2.45
N ARG A 292 0.97 11.14 -3.49
CA ARG A 292 -0.29 10.40 -3.70
C ARG A 292 -0.62 9.48 -2.53
N LEU A 293 0.36 8.71 -2.06
CA LEU A 293 0.17 7.78 -0.94
C LEU A 293 -0.22 8.52 0.35
N LYS A 294 0.40 9.67 0.63
CA LYS A 294 0.04 10.54 1.77
C LYS A 294 -1.37 11.11 1.65
N SER A 295 -1.76 11.57 0.45
CA SER A 295 -3.12 12.09 0.22
C SER A 295 -4.16 11.01 0.51
N VAL A 296 -3.96 9.81 -0.04
CA VAL A 296 -4.86 8.68 0.18
C VAL A 296 -4.87 8.28 1.66
N GLU A 297 -3.73 8.16 2.32
CA GLU A 297 -3.67 7.82 3.76
C GLU A 297 -4.42 8.84 4.63
N ALA A 298 -4.32 10.13 4.31
CA ALA A 298 -5.03 11.18 5.04
C ALA A 298 -6.56 11.06 4.87
N GLU A 299 -7.03 10.66 3.70
CA GLU A 299 -8.45 10.52 3.37
C GLU A 299 -9.07 9.21 3.87
N SER A 300 -8.30 8.12 3.87
CA SER A 300 -8.83 6.76 3.98
C SER A 300 -8.25 5.94 5.14
N ASN A 301 -7.17 6.38 5.78
CA ASN A 301 -6.48 5.68 6.87
C ASN A 301 -6.12 4.22 6.51
N LEU A 302 -5.70 3.93 5.27
CA LEU A 302 -5.34 2.58 4.82
C LEU A 302 -4.25 1.94 5.69
N GLY A 303 -3.29 2.73 6.16
CA GLY A 303 -2.26 2.29 7.09
C GLY A 303 -2.87 1.70 8.36
N ASN A 304 -3.97 2.25 8.87
CA ASN A 304 -4.66 1.69 10.02
C ASN A 304 -5.31 0.34 9.69
N VAL A 305 -5.88 0.19 8.50
CA VAL A 305 -6.44 -1.09 8.03
C VAL A 305 -5.35 -2.17 8.02
N LEU A 306 -4.18 -1.85 7.45
CA LEU A 306 -3.03 -2.77 7.42
C LEU A 306 -2.53 -3.13 8.83
N ARG A 307 -2.44 -2.15 9.74
CA ARG A 307 -2.00 -2.36 11.13
C ARG A 307 -2.95 -3.26 11.93
N MET A 308 -4.22 -3.29 11.56
CA MET A 308 -5.24 -4.14 12.19
C MET A 308 -5.34 -5.54 11.58
N SER A 309 -4.65 -5.81 10.46
CA SER A 309 -4.59 -7.15 9.89
C SER A 309 -3.89 -8.13 10.84
N ARG A 310 -4.48 -9.31 11.02
CA ARG A 310 -3.91 -10.42 11.82
C ARG A 310 -3.61 -11.67 11.00
N SER A 311 -3.95 -11.65 9.72
CA SER A 311 -3.69 -12.75 8.79
C SER A 311 -3.37 -12.15 7.43
N PRO A 312 -2.11 -11.87 7.09
CA PRO A 312 -0.92 -11.88 7.96
C PRO A 312 -0.90 -10.69 8.94
N ASP A 313 -0.11 -10.80 10.00
CA ASP A 313 0.13 -9.70 10.94
C ASP A 313 1.22 -8.76 10.39
N LEU A 314 0.81 -7.86 9.49
CA LEU A 314 1.71 -6.97 8.76
C LEU A 314 2.40 -5.94 9.66
N LEU A 315 1.75 -5.54 10.77
CA LEU A 315 2.37 -4.65 11.75
C LEU A 315 3.51 -5.36 12.47
N LEU A 316 3.27 -6.59 12.93
CA LEU A 316 4.29 -7.37 13.61
C LEU A 316 5.44 -7.72 12.67
N GLU A 317 5.16 -8.05 11.42
CA GLU A 317 6.18 -8.25 10.39
C GLU A 317 7.01 -6.97 10.16
N ALA A 318 6.37 -5.79 10.07
CA ALA A 318 7.08 -4.52 9.96
C ALA A 318 7.99 -4.26 11.16
N ILE A 319 7.54 -4.57 12.38
CA ILE A 319 8.36 -4.45 13.60
C ILE A 319 9.54 -5.42 13.56
N ARG A 320 9.32 -6.67 13.17
CA ARG A 320 10.37 -7.71 13.07
C ARG A 320 11.47 -7.34 12.08
N LEU A 321 11.15 -6.58 11.03
CA LEU A 321 12.15 -6.10 10.06
C LEU A 321 13.18 -5.14 10.66
N HIS A 322 12.90 -4.49 11.80
CA HIS A 322 13.88 -3.68 12.54
C HIS A 322 14.82 -4.52 13.45
N GLY A 323 14.61 -5.85 13.48
CA GLY A 323 15.37 -6.80 14.29
C GLY A 323 14.67 -7.15 15.61
N PRO A 324 15.37 -7.85 16.53
CA PRO A 324 14.79 -8.31 17.80
C PRO A 324 14.56 -7.18 18.81
N ASP A 325 15.15 -6.00 18.58
CA ASP A 325 15.04 -4.84 19.46
C ASP A 325 14.00 -3.86 18.92
N SER A 326 12.76 -3.96 19.42
CA SER A 326 11.65 -3.09 19.01
C SER A 326 11.84 -1.64 19.47
N SER A 327 12.86 -1.32 20.29
CA SER A 327 13.14 0.07 20.65
C SER A 327 13.47 0.94 19.43
N LYS A 328 13.96 0.33 18.35
CA LYS A 328 14.20 0.98 17.06
C LYS A 328 12.91 1.44 16.36
N CYS A 329 11.77 0.84 16.70
CA CYS A 329 10.48 1.18 16.12
C CYS A 329 9.81 2.39 16.81
N VAL A 330 10.28 2.80 18.01
CA VAL A 330 9.66 3.85 18.82
C VAL A 330 9.46 5.14 18.03
N GLY A 331 10.45 5.54 17.21
CA GLY A 331 10.41 6.80 16.46
C GLY A 331 9.24 6.93 15.48
N TRP A 332 8.79 5.84 14.87
CA TRP A 332 7.64 5.85 13.95
C TRP A 332 6.37 5.30 14.59
N LEU A 333 6.49 4.41 15.58
CA LEU A 333 5.36 3.76 16.23
C LEU A 333 4.66 4.67 17.25
N THR A 334 5.39 5.50 18.00
CA THR A 334 4.77 6.42 18.98
C THR A 334 3.74 7.37 18.35
N PRO A 335 4.03 8.10 17.25
CA PRO A 335 3.01 8.92 16.58
C PRO A 335 1.77 8.14 16.12
N ILE A 336 1.94 6.85 15.80
CA ILE A 336 0.83 5.97 15.44
C ILE A 336 0.00 5.60 16.66
N LEU A 337 0.61 5.26 17.79
CA LEU A 337 -0.10 4.93 19.03
C LEU A 337 -0.87 6.14 19.57
N GLU A 338 -0.31 7.33 19.43
CA GLU A 338 -1.00 8.58 19.76
C GLU A 338 -2.26 8.80 18.90
N ARG A 339 -2.18 8.50 17.60
CA ARG A 339 -3.28 8.70 16.64
C ARG A 339 -4.31 7.55 16.67
N TYR A 340 -3.85 6.31 16.86
CA TYR A 340 -4.64 5.09 16.83
C TYR A 340 -4.35 4.21 18.06
N PRO A 341 -4.92 4.53 19.22
CA PRO A 341 -4.64 3.82 20.47
C PRO A 341 -4.93 2.32 20.46
N ALA A 342 -5.90 1.87 19.66
CA ALA A 342 -6.25 0.45 19.52
C ALA A 342 -5.10 -0.39 18.92
N THR A 343 -4.10 0.26 18.32
CA THR A 343 -2.90 -0.41 17.83
C THR A 343 -2.11 -1.05 18.98
N VAL A 344 -2.20 -0.54 20.22
CA VAL A 344 -1.52 -1.16 21.38
C VAL A 344 -2.00 -2.60 21.61
N ASP A 345 -3.28 -2.88 21.36
CA ASP A 345 -3.85 -4.22 21.53
C ASP A 345 -3.32 -5.24 20.50
N ALA A 346 -2.73 -4.74 19.40
CA ALA A 346 -2.08 -5.53 18.37
C ALA A 346 -0.67 -6.00 18.73
N LEU A 347 0.00 -5.29 19.65
CA LEU A 347 1.43 -5.43 19.87
C LEU A 347 1.73 -6.59 20.84
N PRO A 348 2.82 -7.36 20.62
CA PRO A 348 3.32 -8.31 21.60
C PRO A 348 3.70 -7.62 22.92
N GLU A 349 3.52 -8.33 24.04
CA GLU A 349 3.85 -7.82 25.38
C GLU A 349 5.33 -7.42 25.49
N LEU A 350 6.24 -8.15 24.81
CA LEU A 350 7.66 -7.79 24.78
C LEU A 350 7.90 -6.45 24.08
N THR A 351 7.23 -6.20 22.95
CA THR A 351 7.34 -4.93 22.22
C THR A 351 6.81 -3.78 23.06
N ILE A 352 5.65 -3.95 23.71
CA ILE A 352 5.08 -2.94 24.61
C ILE A 352 6.07 -2.65 25.76
N SER A 353 6.70 -3.68 26.32
CA SER A 353 7.69 -3.52 27.40
C SER A 353 8.93 -2.74 26.95
N GLN A 354 9.47 -3.04 25.76
CA GLN A 354 10.60 -2.32 25.17
C GLN A 354 10.25 -0.84 24.89
N MET A 355 9.04 -0.55 24.42
CA MET A 355 8.56 0.82 24.19
C MET A 355 8.39 1.58 25.51
N LEU A 356 7.76 0.95 26.51
CA LEU A 356 7.60 1.49 27.87
C LEU A 356 8.97 1.89 28.46
N LEU A 357 9.95 1.00 28.37
CA LEU A 357 11.30 1.25 28.86
C LEU A 357 12.02 2.37 28.09
N ALA A 358 11.83 2.46 26.77
CA ALA A 358 12.40 3.54 25.97
C ALA A 358 11.85 4.92 26.37
N ASP A 359 10.55 5.01 26.62
CA ASP A 359 9.91 6.25 27.09
C ASP A 359 10.38 6.64 28.50
N ILE A 360 10.42 5.69 29.44
CA ILE A 360 10.95 5.94 30.80
C ILE A 360 12.41 6.39 30.75
N LYS A 361 13.24 5.75 29.91
CA LYS A 361 14.64 6.13 29.74
C LYS A 361 14.76 7.58 29.22
N HIS A 362 13.91 7.98 28.28
CA HIS A 362 13.86 9.35 27.79
C HIS A 362 13.48 10.34 28.90
N GLN A 363 12.51 10.00 29.76
CA GLN A 363 12.12 10.83 30.91
C GLN A 363 13.27 10.97 31.92
N VAL A 364 13.88 9.86 32.34
CA VAL A 364 15.01 9.84 33.30
C VAL A 364 16.19 10.66 32.78
N THR A 365 16.56 10.51 31.50
CA THR A 365 17.66 11.27 30.87
C THR A 365 17.33 12.77 30.74
N THR A 366 16.08 13.13 30.49
CA THR A 366 15.62 14.53 30.43
C THR A 366 15.65 15.19 31.81
N GLU A 367 15.21 14.48 32.87
CA GLU A 367 15.27 14.96 34.25
C GLU A 367 16.72 15.25 34.69
N LEU A 368 17.64 14.34 34.36
CA LEU A 368 19.08 14.50 34.61
C LEU A 368 19.73 15.69 33.87
N SER A 369 19.17 16.11 32.74
CA SER A 369 19.71 17.19 31.90
C SER A 369 19.02 18.56 32.11
N SER A 370 17.90 18.59 32.85
CA SER A 370 17.07 19.79 33.08
C SER A 370 17.64 20.84 34.07
N VAL A 371 18.94 20.79 34.39
CA VAL A 371 19.63 21.74 35.30
C VAL A 371 19.92 23.10 34.64
N LEU A 372 19.60 23.31 33.36
CA LEU A 372 19.79 24.58 32.65
C LEU A 372 18.46 25.30 32.37
N PRO A 373 18.37 26.64 32.54
CA PRO A 373 17.10 27.36 32.43
C PRO A 373 16.67 27.52 30.97
N GLN A 374 15.51 26.98 30.59
CA GLN A 374 14.91 27.21 29.28
C GLN A 374 13.79 28.26 29.32
N SER A 375 13.76 29.08 28.27
CA SER A 375 12.88 30.22 28.05
C SER A 375 11.41 29.82 27.77
N SER A 376 10.49 30.67 28.23
CA SER A 376 9.09 30.37 28.46
C SER A 376 8.15 30.88 27.35
N SER A 377 8.15 30.29 26.15
CA SER A 377 7.25 30.73 25.07
C SER A 377 6.31 29.69 24.44
N ASN A 378 6.30 28.41 24.86
CA ASN A 378 5.42 27.38 24.26
C ASN A 378 4.74 26.44 25.28
N ARG A 379 4.13 27.00 26.35
CA ARG A 379 3.57 26.20 27.45
C ARG A 379 2.27 25.43 27.11
N SER A 380 1.45 25.89 26.16
CA SER A 380 0.14 25.29 25.85
C SER A 380 0.24 24.01 25.00
N SER A 381 1.04 24.03 23.93
CA SER A 381 1.25 22.84 23.07
C SER A 381 2.02 21.74 23.81
N GLY A 382 2.96 22.10 24.69
CA GLY A 382 3.71 21.16 25.51
C GLY A 382 2.86 20.45 26.58
N ALA A 383 1.81 21.10 27.09
CA ALA A 383 0.92 20.49 28.08
C ALA A 383 0.03 19.41 27.46
N GLU A 384 -0.48 19.64 26.25
CA GLU A 384 -1.27 18.63 25.52
C GLU A 384 -0.42 17.44 25.10
N ALA A 385 0.80 17.67 24.60
CA ALA A 385 1.73 16.59 24.25
C ALA A 385 2.07 15.72 25.48
N ARG A 386 2.39 16.34 26.62
CA ARG A 386 2.64 15.62 27.88
C ARG A 386 1.42 14.82 28.35
N LYS A 387 0.20 15.34 28.16
CA LYS A 387 -1.03 14.63 28.49
C LYS A 387 -1.24 13.41 27.58
N ARG A 388 -0.95 13.53 26.29
CA ARG A 388 -1.04 12.41 25.32
C ARG A 388 -0.03 11.31 25.64
N GLN A 389 1.23 11.68 25.86
CA GLN A 389 2.29 10.78 26.27
C GLN A 389 1.93 10.03 27.56
N LYS A 390 1.41 10.73 28.58
CA LYS A 390 0.96 10.10 29.83
C LYS A 390 -0.19 9.10 29.60
N ASN A 391 -1.14 9.43 28.72
CA ASN A 391 -2.26 8.53 28.42
C ASN A 391 -1.79 7.26 27.67
N GLU A 392 -0.81 7.38 26.77
CA GLU A 392 -0.19 6.25 26.08
C GLU A 392 0.54 5.34 27.07
N LEU A 393 1.36 5.93 27.94
CA LEU A 393 2.06 5.21 29.01
C LEU A 393 1.10 4.40 29.87
N ASN A 394 0.02 5.03 30.34
CA ASN A 394 -0.99 4.36 31.16
C ASN A 394 -1.66 3.19 30.43
N ARG A 395 -1.88 3.30 29.11
CA ARG A 395 -2.43 2.19 28.31
C ARG A 395 -1.45 1.03 28.16
N MET A 396 -0.18 1.32 27.88
CA MET A 396 0.88 0.31 27.81
C MET A 396 1.01 -0.43 29.15
N VAL A 397 1.02 0.32 30.25
CA VAL A 397 1.06 -0.23 31.61
C VAL A 397 -0.18 -1.10 31.89
N ALA A 398 -1.39 -0.62 31.62
CA ALA A 398 -2.62 -1.38 31.84
C ALA A 398 -2.69 -2.67 31.00
N ARG A 399 -2.19 -2.65 29.76
CA ARG A 399 -2.16 -3.82 28.88
C ARG A 399 -1.15 -4.87 29.34
N LEU A 400 -0.04 -4.46 29.96
CA LEU A 400 1.00 -5.34 30.51
C LEU A 400 0.66 -5.86 31.90
N ALA A 401 0.14 -5.01 32.79
CA ALA A 401 -0.16 -5.36 34.18
C ALA A 401 -1.20 -6.48 34.29
N ARG A 402 -2.22 -6.49 33.42
CA ARG A 402 -3.29 -7.51 33.43
C ARG A 402 -2.79 -8.96 33.23
N PRO A 403 -2.02 -9.29 32.17
CA PRO A 403 -1.42 -10.61 32.02
C PRO A 403 -0.42 -10.95 33.14
N LEU A 404 0.38 -9.97 33.58
CA LEU A 404 1.39 -10.15 34.63
C LEU A 404 0.76 -10.54 35.98
N ALA A 405 -0.33 -9.87 36.37
CA ALA A 405 -1.07 -10.17 37.59
C ALA A 405 -1.71 -11.57 37.58
N LYS A 406 -2.06 -12.08 36.40
CA LYS A 406 -2.67 -13.41 36.22
C LYS A 406 -1.64 -14.53 36.05
N GLY A 407 -0.35 -14.22 35.97
CA GLY A 407 0.70 -15.21 35.76
C GLY A 407 0.57 -15.95 34.42
N GLU A 408 0.09 -15.28 33.37
CA GLU A 408 -0.08 -15.89 32.06
C GLU A 408 1.27 -16.25 31.43
N ALA A 409 1.34 -17.39 30.73
CA ALA A 409 2.60 -17.94 30.19
C ALA A 409 3.35 -16.98 29.22
N GLY A 410 2.65 -16.01 28.62
CA GLY A 410 3.23 -14.98 27.74
C GLY A 410 4.06 -13.90 28.45
N CYS A 411 4.02 -13.85 29.79
CA CYS A 411 4.69 -12.80 30.58
C CYS A 411 6.17 -13.05 30.86
N ASN A 412 6.69 -14.24 30.56
CA ASN A 412 8.07 -14.61 30.85
C ASN A 412 9.07 -13.70 30.10
N ALA A 413 8.84 -13.43 28.82
CA ALA A 413 9.74 -12.61 28.02
C ALA A 413 9.84 -11.14 28.52
N PRO A 414 8.74 -10.44 28.82
CA PRO A 414 8.79 -9.16 29.53
C PRO A 414 9.56 -9.22 30.86
N LEU A 415 9.31 -10.21 31.70
CA LEU A 415 9.96 -10.34 33.01
C LEU A 415 11.46 -10.60 32.89
N GLU A 416 11.87 -11.45 31.96
CA GLU A 416 13.28 -11.70 31.62
C GLU A 416 13.97 -10.42 31.12
N LEU A 417 13.27 -9.61 30.30
CA LEU A 417 13.78 -8.31 29.86
C LEU A 417 14.04 -7.40 31.07
N PHE A 418 13.06 -7.18 31.95
CA PHE A 418 13.24 -6.36 33.15
C PHE A 418 14.36 -6.90 34.05
N ALA A 419 14.41 -8.21 34.27
CA ALA A 419 15.47 -8.85 35.05
C ALA A 419 16.85 -8.60 34.44
N SER A 420 17.01 -8.75 33.12
CA SER A 420 18.28 -8.49 32.42
C SER A 420 18.76 -7.05 32.60
N LEU A 421 17.83 -6.08 32.60
CA LEU A 421 18.13 -4.66 32.76
C LEU A 421 18.50 -4.29 34.19
N LEU A 422 17.93 -4.97 35.20
CA LEU A 422 18.33 -4.83 36.60
C LEU A 422 19.77 -5.31 36.85
N HIS A 423 20.22 -6.32 36.11
CA HIS A 423 21.60 -6.82 36.16
C HIS A 423 22.57 -6.00 35.29
N SER A 424 22.09 -4.98 34.56
CA SER A 424 22.93 -4.15 33.71
C SER A 424 23.97 -3.35 34.52
N PRO A 425 25.22 -3.18 34.03
CA PRO A 425 26.22 -2.34 34.69
C PRO A 425 25.86 -0.86 34.70
N SER A 426 24.98 -0.41 33.79
CA SER A 426 24.55 0.99 33.67
C SER A 426 23.51 1.36 34.74
N ALA A 427 23.87 2.33 35.61
CA ALA A 427 22.96 2.84 36.65
C ALA A 427 21.65 3.43 36.08
N VAL A 428 21.73 4.13 34.94
CA VAL A 428 20.55 4.66 34.23
C VAL A 428 19.63 3.53 33.75
N THR A 429 20.23 2.44 33.27
CA THR A 429 19.47 1.27 32.79
C THR A 429 18.77 0.56 33.94
N ARG A 430 19.46 0.38 35.08
CA ARG A 430 18.84 -0.16 36.31
C ARG A 430 17.72 0.73 36.83
N ALA A 431 17.93 2.04 36.89
CA ALA A 431 16.90 3.00 37.33
C ALA A 431 15.66 2.97 36.42
N THR A 432 15.86 2.85 35.10
CA THR A 432 14.77 2.70 34.12
C THR A 432 13.96 1.42 34.40
N ALA A 433 14.64 0.30 34.66
CA ALA A 433 13.98 -0.98 34.96
C ALA A 433 13.19 -0.93 36.27
N VAL A 434 13.76 -0.37 37.34
CA VAL A 434 13.07 -0.17 38.63
C VAL A 434 11.81 0.67 38.44
N ARG A 435 11.93 1.81 37.74
CA ARG A 435 10.79 2.70 37.50
C ARG A 435 9.68 2.05 36.67
N GLY A 436 10.05 1.23 35.68
CA GLY A 436 9.08 0.46 34.90
C GLY A 436 8.34 -0.58 35.74
N LEU A 437 9.04 -1.29 36.62
CA LEU A 437 8.42 -2.25 37.55
C LEU A 437 7.52 -1.56 38.58
N GLU A 438 7.89 -0.39 39.09
CA GLU A 438 7.03 0.41 39.97
C GLU A 438 5.70 0.79 39.29
N LEU A 439 5.75 1.19 38.02
CA LEU A 439 4.55 1.54 37.25
C LEU A 439 3.65 0.32 37.02
N LEU A 440 4.24 -0.83 36.71
CA LEU A 440 3.48 -2.08 36.53
C LEU A 440 2.88 -2.59 37.83
N GLY A 441 3.61 -2.49 38.95
CA GLY A 441 3.15 -2.90 40.27
C GLY A 441 2.12 -1.96 40.91
N ALA A 442 2.02 -0.70 40.46
CA ALA A 442 0.98 0.22 40.91
C ALA A 442 -0.39 -0.04 40.25
N GLU A 443 -0.40 -0.70 39.09
CA GLU A 443 -1.60 -1.00 38.29
C GLU A 443 -2.09 -2.45 38.44
N ALA A 444 -1.20 -3.37 38.84
CA ALA A 444 -1.50 -4.77 39.16
C ALA A 444 -2.12 -4.92 40.55
#